data_AF-A0A645B522-F1
#
_entry.id   AF-A0A645B522-F1
#
_cell.length_a   1.000
_cell.length_b   1.000
_cell.length_c   1.000
_cell.angle_alpha   90.00
_cell.angle_beta   90.00
_cell.angle_gamma   90.00
#
_symmetry.space_group_name_H-M   'P 1'
#
loop_
_entity.id
_entity.type
_entity.pdbx_description
1 polymer ?
#
loop_
_entity_poly.entity_id
_entity_poly.type
_entity_poly.pdbx_seq_one_letter_code
_entity_poly.pdbx_strand_id
1 'polypeptide(L)' 'MLNRSLSKPERIRSLFDNTLEKLSKRMILEKCPDISKATVEITLATLLKEGYIIKIGAGKNTAYIRNTEYQNDSRD' A
#
# COMPACT_ATOMS: atom_id res chain seq x y z
N MET A 1 -8.85 -7.82 22.96
CA MET A 1 -8.11 -6.55 22.77
C MET A 1 -6.91 -6.83 21.89
N LEU A 2 -7.05 -6.72 20.57
CA LEU A 2 -5.94 -6.94 19.65
C LEU A 2 -5.18 -5.63 19.48
N ASN A 3 -4.23 -5.37 20.39
CA ASN A 3 -3.13 -4.44 20.13
C ASN A 3 -2.24 -5.09 19.09
N ARG A 4 -2.74 -5.24 17.86
CA ARG A 4 -2.00 -5.86 16.77
C ARG A 4 -0.97 -4.81 16.37
N SER A 5 0.23 -4.93 16.94
CA SER A 5 1.42 -4.23 16.51
C SER A 5 1.45 -4.32 14.98
N LEU A 6 1.05 -3.24 14.31
CA LEU A 6 0.92 -3.23 12.86
C LEU A 6 2.31 -3.54 12.29
N SER A 7 2.46 -4.75 11.74
CA SER A 7 3.69 -5.17 11.09
C SER A 7 4.04 -4.16 10.01
N LYS A 8 5.32 -3.94 9.75
CA LYS A 8 5.83 -3.05 8.69
C LYS A 8 4.99 -3.09 7.38
N PRO A 9 4.62 -4.27 6.82
CA PRO A 9 3.75 -4.33 5.65
C PRO A 9 2.32 -3.82 5.86
N GLU A 10 1.74 -4.02 7.05
CA GLU A 10 0.39 -3.53 7.39
C GLU A 10 0.35 -2.00 7.47
N ARG A 11 1.44 -1.34 7.92
CA ARG A 11 1.55 0.13 7.84
C ARG A 11 1.43 0.64 6.41
N ILE A 12 2.05 -0.06 5.45
CA ILE A 12 1.94 0.32 4.03
C ILE A 12 0.51 0.12 3.53
N ARG A 13 -0.13 -1.01 3.86
CA ARG A 13 -1.55 -1.24 3.54
C ARG A 13 -2.44 -0.13 4.10
N SER A 14 -2.30 0.16 5.39
CA SER A 14 -3.07 1.20 6.06
C SER A 14 -2.76 2.60 5.51
N LEU A 15 -1.54 2.84 5.03
CA LEU A 15 -1.21 4.09 4.33
C LEU A 15 -2.03 4.26 3.06
N PHE A 16 -2.19 3.20 2.26
CA PHE A 16 -3.09 3.20 1.10
C PHE A 16 -4.55 3.34 1.54
N ASP A 17 -4.97 2.70 2.62
CA ASP A 17 -6.34 2.83 3.11
C ASP A 17 -6.66 4.27 3.54
N ASN A 18 -5.76 4.91 4.27
CA ASN A 18 -5.86 6.32 4.67
C ASN A 18 -5.64 7.29 3.50
N THR A 19 -5.03 6.85 2.40
CA THR A 19 -4.72 7.69 1.24
C THR A 19 -5.54 7.25 0.03
N LEU A 20 -6.65 7.95 -0.23
CA LEU A 20 -7.48 7.72 -1.43
C LEU A 20 -6.80 8.16 -2.74
N GLU A 21 -5.63 8.79 -2.65
CA GLU A 21 -4.86 9.25 -3.80
C GLU A 21 -3.76 8.26 -4.23
N LYS A 22 -3.16 8.55 -5.39
CA LYS A 22 -2.04 7.79 -5.92
C LYS A 22 -0.76 8.03 -5.08
N LEU A 23 -0.19 6.96 -4.56
CA LEU A 23 1.08 6.94 -3.86
C LEU A 23 2.19 6.42 -4.78
N SER A 24 3.26 7.20 -4.91
CA SER A 24 4.48 6.76 -5.56
C SER A 24 5.42 6.10 -4.56
N LYS A 25 6.39 5.30 -5.05
CA LYS A 25 7.43 4.69 -4.19
C LYS A 25 8.09 5.72 -3.28
N ARG A 26 8.34 6.94 -3.79
CA ARG A 26 8.95 8.04 -3.04
C ARG A 26 8.05 8.53 -1.90
N MET A 27 6.76 8.76 -2.17
CA MET A 27 5.79 9.14 -1.14
C MET A 27 5.68 8.10 -0.02
N ILE A 28 5.73 6.81 -0.35
CA ILE A 28 5.69 5.74 0.65
C ILE A 28 6.94 5.76 1.52
N LEU A 29 8.12 5.99 0.93
CA LEU A 29 9.37 6.15 1.67
C LEU A 29 9.37 7.41 2.56
N GLU A 30 8.76 8.51 2.11
CA GLU A 30 8.61 9.73 2.90
C GLU A 30 7.63 9.54 4.06
N LYS A 31 6.53 8.82 3.86
CA LYS A 31 5.55 8.49 4.90
C LYS A 31 6.03 7.41 5.86
N CYS A 32 6.85 6.48 5.38
CA CYS A 32 7.38 5.35 6.14
C CYS A 32 8.91 5.29 6.02
N PRO A 33 9.64 6.25 6.60
CA PRO A 33 11.11 6.25 6.57
C PRO A 33 11.72 5.08 7.37
N ASP A 34 10.93 4.50 8.27
CA ASP A 34 11.27 3.33 9.08
C ASP A 34 11.31 2.01 8.27
N ILE A 35 10.77 2.02 7.05
CA ILE A 35 10.67 0.85 6.19
C ILE A 35 11.68 0.98 5.05
N SER A 36 12.59 0.01 4.97
CA SER A 36 13.53 -0.09 3.87
C SER A 36 12.82 -0.19 2.52
N LYS A 37 13.40 0.45 1.50
CA LYS A 37 12.91 0.38 0.11
C LYS A 37 12.62 -1.04 -0.37
N ALA A 38 13.49 -2.00 -0.05
CA ALA A 38 13.27 -3.41 -0.39
C ALA A 38 11.96 -3.95 0.18
N THR A 39 11.68 -3.68 1.46
CA THR A 39 10.42 -4.08 2.11
C THR A 39 9.21 -3.39 1.50
N VAL A 40 9.33 -2.10 1.12
CA VAL A 40 8.27 -1.39 0.40
C VAL A 40 7.99 -2.06 -0.94
N GLU A 41 9.02 -2.38 -1.72
CA GLU A 41 8.86 -3.02 -3.03
C GLU A 41 8.25 -4.42 -2.94
N ILE A 42 8.68 -5.22 -1.96
CA ILE A 42 8.09 -6.55 -1.68
C ILE A 42 6.61 -6.39 -1.33
N THR A 43 6.29 -5.48 -0.40
CA THR A 43 4.90 -5.25 0.03
C THR A 43 4.05 -4.78 -1.15
N LEU A 44 4.51 -3.81 -1.93
CA LEU A 44 3.82 -3.34 -3.13
C LEU A 44 3.59 -4.46 -4.15
N ALA A 45 4.58 -5.32 -4.39
CA ALA A 45 4.44 -6.45 -5.29
C ALA A 45 3.38 -7.44 -4.80
N THR A 46 3.36 -7.74 -3.50
CA THR A 46 2.33 -8.59 -2.88
C THR A 46 0.94 -7.97 -3.01
N LEU A 47 0.78 -6.69 -2.66
CA LEU A 47 -0.51 -5.99 -2.76
C LEU A 47 -1.02 -5.89 -4.20
N LEU A 48 -0.12 -5.66 -5.15
CA LEU A 48 -0.45 -5.63 -6.57
C LEU A 48 -0.89 -7.01 -7.07
N LYS A 49 -0.23 -8.07 -6.62
CA LYS A 49 -0.59 -9.45 -6.92
C LYS A 49 -1.93 -9.86 -6.30
N GLU A 50 -2.21 -9.40 -5.09
CA GLU A 50 -3.50 -9.61 -4.41
C GLU A 50 -4.63 -8.76 -5.04
N GLY A 51 -4.30 -7.78 -5.88
CA GLY A 51 -5.28 -6.84 -6.42
C GLY A 51 -5.76 -5.79 -5.40
N TYR A 52 -5.08 -5.65 -4.26
CA TYR A 52 -5.39 -4.64 -3.24
C TYR A 52 -5.00 -3.23 -3.68
N ILE A 53 -3.91 -3.11 -4.43
CA ILE A 53 -3.53 -1.86 -5.11
C ILE A 53 -3.46 -2.09 -6.62
N ILE A 54 -3.69 -1.03 -7.37
CA ILE A 54 -3.50 -1.00 -8.81
C ILE A 54 -2.35 -0.06 -9.16
N LYS A 55 -1.51 -0.50 -10.10
CA LYS A 55 -0.43 0.33 -10.64
C LYS A 55 -1.01 1.24 -11.71
N ILE A 56 -0.86 2.54 -11.52
CA ILE A 56 -1.30 3.57 -12.47
C ILE A 56 -0.10 4.36 -13.00
N GLY A 57 -0.09 4.59 -14.31
CA GLY A 57 1.01 5.26 -15.00
C GLY A 57 2.17 4.34 -15.42
N ALA A 58 3.03 4.88 -16.26
CA ALA A 58 4.16 4.18 -16.86
C ALA A 58 5.45 5.03 -16.78
N GLY A 59 6.60 4.36 -16.70
CA GLY A 59 7.92 5.01 -16.65
C GLY A 59 8.10 5.92 -15.43
N LYS A 60 8.48 7.17 -15.68
CA LYS A 60 8.77 8.22 -14.67
C LYS A 60 7.60 8.58 -13.77
N ASN A 61 6.36 8.29 -14.20
CA ASN A 61 5.14 8.64 -13.47
C ASN A 61 4.41 7.41 -12.90
N THR A 62 5.16 6.34 -12.61
CA THR A 62 4.59 5.14 -11.99
C THR A 62 4.11 5.46 -10.57
N ALA A 63 2.82 5.31 -10.33
CA ALA A 63 2.20 5.42 -9.02
C ALA A 63 1.30 4.20 -8.76
N TYR A 64 0.88 4.06 -7.52
CA TYR A 64 0.03 2.98 -7.05
C TYR A 64 -1.14 3.62 -6.33
N ILE A 65 -2.34 3.11 -6.54
CA ILE A 65 -3.53 3.58 -5.84
C ILE A 65 -4.27 2.39 -5.25
N ARG A 66 -4.94 2.59 -4.12
CA ARG A 66 -5.81 1.57 -3.54
C ARG A 66 -6.86 1.17 -4.55
N ASN A 67 -7.08 -0.14 -4.69
CA ASN A 67 -8.18 -0.63 -5.49
C ASN A 67 -9.48 -0.39 -4.69
N THR A 68 -10.28 0.60 -5.12
CA THR A 68 -11.55 0.92 -4.44
C THR A 68 -12.60 -0.17 -4.67
N GLU A 69 -12.42 -0.98 -5.72
CA GLU A 69 -13.21 -2.18 -5.99
C GLU A 69 -12.74 -3.39 -5.18
N TYR A 70 -11.67 -3.27 -4.39
CA TYR A 70 -11.36 -4.24 -3.35
C TYR A 70 -12.37 -4.07 -2.21
N GLN A 71 -13.61 -4.48 -2.50
CA GLN A 71 -14.71 -4.52 -1.56
C GLN A 71 -14.30 -5.44 -0.43
N ASN A 72 -14.25 -4.86 0.76
CA ASN A 72 -14.18 -5.58 2.01
C ASN A 72 -15.51 -6.36 2.10
N ASP A 73 -15.52 -7.61 1.61
CA ASP A 73 -16.56 -8.58 1.95
C ASP A 73 -16.38 -8.92 3.44
N SER A 74 -16.87 -8.03 4.28
CA SER A 74 -17.12 -8.26 5.70
C SER A 74 -18.33 -7.42 6.07
N ARG A 75 -19.45 -7.81 5.48
CA ARG A 75 -20.68 -7.99 6.25
C ARG A 75 -20.42 -9.15 7.21
N ASP A 76 -20.15 -8.84 8.47
CA ASP A 76 -20.79 -9.47 9.64
C ASP A 76 -20.50 -8.62 10.89
#